data_AF-D0LGH0-F1
#
_entry.id   AF-D0LGH0-F1
#
_cell.length_a   1.000
_cell.length_b   1.000
_cell.length_c   1.000
_cell.angle_alpha   90.00
_cell.angle_beta   90.00
_cell.angle_gamma   90.00
#
_symmetry.space_group_name_H-M   'P 1'
#
loop_
_entity.id
_entity.type
_entity.pdbx_description
1 polymer ?
#
loop_
_entity_poly.entity_id
_entity_poly.type
_entity_poly.pdbx_seq_one_letter_code
_entity_poly.pdbx_strand_id
1 'polypeptide(L)'
;MAEPRRVIEPEPVLDDGATMPFTEHLRELRVRLRNAILGLIGGFSVCYFFKEEIALLMLRPYQSVWATMQSKHTGDPSETPFQEASMYFTSMLEPFWAFFTNSLWAGLFVASPIVFYQIWQFIAPGLYSHERRYGIVFALASAVCFISGGLFSYEFVLEPVYEFLLGFATSNLAEMAELTGAGAGAGAGAGAAPVGLKPLLTIQEYLSLARRLILAFGLVFELPLLISFLALIGAVTHRGLLKFNRWWIVLSFVISAMLTPPDLFSQVLMAGPLVVLYNLSIGLAWIITTRRERREAALIRQEDEAAAKAEAAATAAKSSDDAP
;
A
#
# COMPACT_ATOMS: atom_id res chain seq x y z
N MET A 1 -41.29 48.20 23.42
CA MET A 1 -39.94 47.80 22.95
C MET A 1 -39.83 46.31 23.18
N ALA A 2 -40.01 45.50 22.13
CA ALA A 2 -39.94 44.05 22.21
C ALA A 2 -38.48 43.61 22.03
N GLU A 3 -37.97 42.80 22.94
CA GLU A 3 -36.63 42.21 22.83
C GLU A 3 -36.53 41.34 21.55
N PRO A 4 -35.40 41.38 20.83
CA PRO A 4 -35.19 40.49 19.70
C PRO A 4 -35.07 39.05 20.19
N ARG A 5 -35.91 38.17 19.61
CA ARG A 5 -35.94 36.72 19.85
C ARG A 5 -34.53 36.16 19.59
N ARG A 6 -33.82 35.72 20.64
CA ARG A 6 -32.55 35.00 20.50
C ARG A 6 -32.82 33.77 19.64
N VAL A 7 -32.23 33.74 18.44
CA VAL A 7 -32.11 32.53 17.64
C VAL A 7 -31.20 31.61 18.45
N ILE A 8 -31.79 30.60 19.09
CA ILE A 8 -31.03 29.50 19.67
C ILE A 8 -30.53 28.72 18.46
N GLU A 9 -29.32 29.02 18.00
CA GLU A 9 -28.60 28.07 17.15
C GLU A 9 -28.52 26.76 17.95
N PRO A 10 -28.99 25.62 17.42
CA PRO A 10 -28.77 24.37 18.10
C PRO A 10 -27.27 24.19 18.21
N GLU A 11 -26.74 24.23 19.44
CA GLU A 11 -25.37 23.78 19.67
C GLU A 11 -25.23 22.42 18.97
N PRO A 12 -24.16 22.18 18.19
CA PRO A 12 -23.90 20.85 17.71
C PRO A 12 -23.74 19.97 18.95
N VAL A 13 -24.77 19.17 19.25
CA VAL A 13 -24.70 18.14 20.28
C VAL A 13 -23.67 17.14 19.78
N LEU A 14 -22.41 17.41 20.13
CA LEU A 14 -21.33 16.45 20.08
C LEU A 14 -21.73 15.36 21.09
N ASP A 15 -22.36 14.31 20.57
CA ASP A 15 -22.72 13.09 21.28
C ASP A 15 -21.55 12.64 22.18
N ASP A 16 -21.84 12.44 23.47
CA ASP A 16 -20.92 12.15 24.59
C ASP A 16 -20.10 10.84 24.42
N GLY A 17 -20.14 10.19 23.25
CA GLY A 17 -19.23 9.12 22.86
C GLY A 17 -17.79 9.59 22.58
N ALA A 18 -17.56 10.91 22.48
CA ALA A 18 -16.30 11.51 22.03
C ALA A 18 -15.22 11.75 23.11
N THR A 19 -15.48 11.50 24.40
CA THR A 19 -14.47 11.73 25.45
C THR A 19 -14.33 10.55 26.40
N MET A 20 -13.90 9.40 25.89
CA MET A 20 -13.24 8.44 26.76
C MET A 20 -11.95 9.11 27.31
N PRO A 21 -11.71 9.12 28.63
CA PRO A 21 -10.49 9.68 29.20
C PRO A 21 -9.24 9.10 28.55
N PHE A 22 -8.17 9.89 28.42
CA PHE A 22 -6.90 9.47 27.79
C PHE A 22 -6.37 8.13 28.32
N THR A 23 -6.58 7.84 29.61
CA THR A 23 -6.20 6.57 30.24
C THR A 23 -6.99 5.37 29.71
N GLU A 24 -8.23 5.58 29.28
CA GLU A 24 -9.09 4.59 28.63
C GLU A 24 -8.68 4.37 27.18
N HIS A 25 -8.34 5.45 26.45
CA HIS A 25 -7.78 5.33 25.09
C HIS A 25 -6.44 4.57 25.07
N LEU A 26 -5.54 4.83 26.04
CA LEU A 26 -4.31 4.05 26.20
C LEU A 26 -4.57 2.58 26.56
N ARG A 27 -5.61 2.30 27.35
CA ARG A 27 -6.02 0.93 27.69
C ARG A 27 -6.51 0.20 26.44
N GLU A 28 -7.30 0.86 25.60
CA GLU A 28 -7.71 0.32 24.31
C GLU A 28 -6.48 0.03 23.44
N LEU A 29 -5.58 1.00 23.26
CA LEU A 29 -4.36 0.84 22.46
C LEU A 29 -3.58 -0.42 22.85
N ARG A 30 -3.37 -0.66 24.15
CA ARG A 30 -2.66 -1.85 24.63
C ARG A 30 -3.36 -3.15 24.24
N VAL A 31 -4.67 -3.21 24.42
CA VAL A 31 -5.45 -4.43 24.11
C VAL A 31 -5.44 -4.68 22.60
N ARG A 32 -5.61 -3.64 21.79
CA ARG A 32 -5.56 -3.72 20.32
C ARG A 32 -4.19 -4.13 19.84
N LEU A 33 -3.13 -3.51 20.36
CA LEU A 33 -1.74 -3.83 20.04
C LEU A 33 -1.39 -5.27 20.42
N ARG A 34 -1.79 -5.72 21.62
CA ARG A 34 -1.63 -7.11 22.05
C ARG A 34 -2.31 -8.07 21.07
N ASN A 35 -3.57 -7.80 20.70
CA ASN A 35 -4.31 -8.68 19.79
C ASN A 35 -3.71 -8.67 18.37
N ALA A 36 -3.22 -7.53 17.89
CA ALA A 36 -2.52 -7.41 16.60
C ALA A 36 -1.21 -8.21 16.61
N ILE A 37 -0.43 -8.13 17.70
CA ILE A 37 0.80 -8.92 17.89
C ILE A 37 0.47 -10.42 17.94
N LEU A 38 -0.58 -10.83 18.65
CA LEU A 38 -1.01 -12.23 18.67
C LEU A 38 -1.43 -12.72 17.27
N GLY A 39 -2.12 -11.88 16.50
CA GLY A 39 -2.45 -12.16 15.10
C GLY A 39 -1.20 -12.31 14.23
N LEU A 40 -0.22 -11.42 14.39
CA LEU A 40 1.07 -11.50 13.69
C LEU A 40 1.86 -12.76 14.05
N ILE A 41 1.91 -13.13 15.34
CA ILE A 41 2.56 -14.37 15.79
C ILE A 41 1.85 -15.59 15.21
N GLY A 42 0.51 -15.59 15.18
CA GLY A 42 -0.29 -16.64 14.57
C GLY A 42 -0.02 -16.77 13.06
N GLY A 43 -0.04 -15.65 12.33
CA GLY A 43 0.25 -15.59 10.90
C GLY A 43 1.69 -16.04 10.59
N PHE A 44 2.67 -15.56 11.35
CA PHE A 44 4.06 -16.02 11.26
C PHE A 44 4.17 -17.52 11.50
N SER A 45 3.53 -18.05 12.55
CA SER A 45 3.60 -19.47 12.88
C SER A 45 3.06 -20.32 11.74
N VAL A 46 1.90 -19.95 11.17
CA VAL A 46 1.32 -20.63 10.01
C VAL A 46 2.28 -20.57 8.82
N CYS A 47 2.80 -19.39 8.48
CA CYS A 47 3.74 -19.24 7.37
C CYS A 47 5.06 -20.00 7.59
N TYR A 48 5.54 -20.08 8.82
CA TYR A 48 6.78 -20.80 9.14
C TYR A 48 6.65 -22.31 8.93
N PHE A 49 5.45 -22.89 9.09
CA PHE A 49 5.19 -24.28 8.70
C PHE A 49 5.34 -24.51 7.19
N PHE A 50 5.05 -23.51 6.36
CA PHE A 50 5.15 -23.54 4.89
C PHE A 50 6.36 -22.75 4.35
N LYS A 51 7.45 -22.71 5.12
CA LYS A 51 8.63 -21.89 4.79
C LYS A 51 9.30 -22.27 3.47
N GLU A 52 9.25 -23.55 3.10
CA GLU A 52 9.86 -24.06 1.86
C GLU A 52 9.06 -23.60 0.64
N GLU A 53 7.73 -23.71 0.71
CA GLU A 53 6.80 -23.26 -0.32
C GLU A 53 6.85 -21.74 -0.49
N ILE A 54 6.93 -20.99 0.61
CA ILE A 54 7.08 -19.53 0.56
C ILE A 54 8.43 -19.15 -0.06
N ALA A 55 9.51 -19.85 0.29
CA ALA A 55 10.81 -19.59 -0.33
C ALA A 55 10.79 -19.87 -1.84
N LEU A 56 10.20 -20.99 -2.26
CA LEU A 56 10.03 -21.33 -3.68
C LEU A 56 9.15 -20.31 -4.40
N LEU A 57 8.07 -19.86 -3.77
CA LEU A 57 7.23 -18.78 -4.29
C LEU A 57 8.05 -17.52 -4.53
N MET A 58 8.87 -17.09 -3.54
CA MET A 58 9.71 -15.91 -3.70
C MET A 58 10.79 -16.07 -4.78
N LEU A 59 11.29 -17.28 -5.04
CA LEU A 59 12.32 -17.54 -6.06
C LEU A 59 11.76 -17.63 -7.49
N ARG A 60 10.45 -17.82 -7.65
CA ARG A 60 9.81 -18.01 -8.94
C ARG A 60 10.00 -16.86 -9.95
N PRO A 61 9.86 -15.56 -9.61
CA PRO A 61 10.05 -14.49 -10.59
C PRO A 61 11.49 -14.39 -11.09
N TYR A 62 12.47 -14.83 -10.29
CA TYR A 62 13.84 -14.95 -10.79
C TYR A 62 13.98 -16.04 -11.86
N GLN A 63 13.33 -17.18 -11.66
CA GLN A 63 13.40 -18.31 -12.60
C GLN A 63 12.81 -17.94 -13.96
N SER A 64 11.72 -17.15 -14.00
CA SER A 64 11.12 -16.68 -15.26
C SER A 64 12.03 -15.69 -16.01
N VAL A 65 12.62 -14.74 -15.29
CA VAL A 65 13.56 -13.77 -15.87
C VAL A 65 14.81 -14.49 -16.40
N TRP A 66 15.35 -15.44 -15.63
CA TRP A 66 16.50 -16.23 -16.05
C TRP A 66 16.21 -17.01 -17.34
N ALA A 67 15.07 -17.70 -17.42
CA ALA A 67 14.67 -18.42 -18.64
C ALA A 67 14.52 -17.48 -19.85
N THR A 68 14.01 -16.27 -19.62
CA THR A 68 13.84 -15.25 -20.66
C THR A 68 15.19 -14.68 -21.13
N MET A 69 16.11 -14.41 -20.21
CA MET A 69 17.47 -13.96 -20.50
C MET A 69 18.27 -15.01 -21.29
N GLN A 70 18.12 -16.28 -20.91
CA GLN A 70 18.76 -17.41 -21.60
C GLN A 70 18.21 -17.60 -23.02
N SER A 71 16.90 -17.43 -23.24
CA SER A 71 16.31 -17.52 -24.58
C SER A 71 16.65 -16.32 -25.48
N LYS A 72 16.89 -15.13 -24.92
CA LYS A 72 17.36 -13.97 -25.69
C LYS A 72 18.81 -14.12 -26.19
N HIS A 73 19.63 -14.97 -25.54
CA HIS A 73 21.03 -15.26 -25.93
C HIS A 73 21.17 -16.61 -26.66
N THR A 74 20.26 -16.89 -27.60
CA THR A 74 20.32 -18.10 -28.44
C THR A 74 21.27 -17.91 -29.63
N GLY A 75 22.56 -17.71 -29.35
CA GLY A 75 23.62 -17.55 -30.37
C GLY A 75 24.89 -18.36 -30.10
N ASP A 76 25.35 -18.42 -28.84
CA ASP A 76 26.51 -19.23 -28.43
C ASP A 76 26.38 -19.65 -26.95
N PRO A 77 26.39 -20.96 -26.62
CA PRO A 77 26.35 -21.45 -25.23
C PRO A 77 27.54 -21.03 -24.36
N SER A 78 28.59 -20.45 -24.95
CA SER A 78 29.79 -19.99 -24.25
C SER A 78 29.81 -18.48 -23.91
N GLU A 79 28.83 -17.71 -24.39
CA GLU A 79 28.81 -16.24 -24.27
C GLU A 79 27.78 -15.69 -23.26
N THR A 80 26.97 -16.52 -22.61
CA THR A 80 26.15 -16.03 -21.48
C THR A 80 27.05 -15.80 -20.26
N PRO A 81 27.11 -14.58 -19.69
CA PRO A 81 27.95 -14.27 -18.52
C PRO A 81 27.67 -15.15 -17.30
N PHE A 82 26.50 -15.76 -17.25
CA PHE A 82 26.07 -16.66 -16.19
C PHE A 82 25.87 -18.08 -16.74
N GLN A 83 26.85 -18.96 -16.54
CA GLN A 83 26.83 -20.34 -17.03
C GLN A 83 25.91 -21.25 -16.20
N GLU A 84 25.55 -20.84 -14.97
CA GLU A 84 24.61 -21.53 -14.09
C GLU A 84 23.78 -20.49 -13.32
N ALA A 85 22.47 -20.69 -13.22
CA ALA A 85 21.57 -19.93 -12.33
C ALA A 85 21.81 -20.31 -10.85
N SER A 86 23.04 -20.54 -10.44
CA SER A 86 23.38 -20.90 -9.08
C SER A 86 23.42 -19.62 -8.26
N MET A 87 22.35 -19.34 -7.51
CA MET A 87 22.45 -18.36 -6.44
C MET A 87 23.25 -18.98 -5.29
N TYR A 88 24.22 -18.25 -4.78
CA TYR A 88 25.07 -18.73 -3.70
C TYR A 88 24.57 -18.22 -2.35
N PHE A 89 24.70 -19.07 -1.34
CA PHE A 89 24.67 -18.64 0.05
C PHE A 89 26.11 -18.31 0.46
N THR A 90 26.34 -17.10 0.97
CA THR A 90 27.66 -16.65 1.42
C THR A 90 27.99 -17.13 2.84
N SER A 91 27.00 -17.62 3.59
CA SER A 91 27.14 -18.08 4.97
C SER A 91 26.25 -19.28 5.27
N MET A 92 26.67 -20.12 6.22
CA MET A 92 25.86 -21.24 6.72
C MET A 92 24.58 -20.79 7.42
N LEU A 93 24.53 -19.57 7.97
CA LEU A 93 23.35 -19.06 8.70
C LEU A 93 22.31 -18.41 7.78
N GLU A 94 22.68 -18.09 6.53
CA GLU A 94 21.80 -17.38 5.60
C GLU A 94 20.51 -18.12 5.26
N PRO A 95 20.51 -19.44 4.96
CA PRO A 95 19.27 -20.16 4.68
C PRO A 95 18.28 -20.09 5.85
N PHE A 96 18.77 -20.25 7.08
CA PHE A 96 17.96 -20.11 8.29
C PHE A 96 17.35 -18.70 8.39
N TRP A 97 18.17 -17.67 8.22
CA TRP A 97 17.71 -16.28 8.30
C TRP A 97 16.73 -15.93 7.17
N ALA A 98 16.97 -16.43 5.96
CA ALA A 98 16.08 -16.29 4.82
C ALA A 98 14.71 -16.90 5.11
N PHE A 99 14.64 -18.16 5.55
CA PHE A 99 13.38 -18.80 5.89
C PHE A 99 12.63 -18.09 7.02
N PHE A 100 13.35 -17.72 8.09
CA PHE A 100 12.76 -17.00 9.22
C PHE A 100 12.14 -15.67 8.77
N THR A 101 12.92 -14.84 8.10
CA THR A 101 12.46 -13.51 7.68
C THR A 101 11.40 -13.59 6.59
N ASN A 102 11.51 -14.50 5.60
CA ASN A 102 10.47 -14.69 4.60
C ASN A 102 9.14 -15.09 5.22
N SER A 103 9.16 -16.00 6.20
CA SER A 103 7.96 -16.41 6.94
C SER A 103 7.37 -15.26 7.76
N LEU A 104 8.22 -14.37 8.30
CA LEU A 104 7.78 -13.17 9.01
C LEU A 104 7.05 -12.20 8.08
N TRP A 105 7.62 -11.92 6.90
CA TRP A 105 6.98 -11.04 5.92
C TRP A 105 5.70 -11.65 5.33
N ALA A 106 5.71 -12.93 4.95
CA ALA A 106 4.50 -13.62 4.50
C ALA A 106 3.43 -13.66 5.62
N GLY A 107 3.86 -13.91 6.85
CA GLY A 107 3.00 -13.88 8.04
C GLY A 107 2.32 -12.53 8.26
N LEU A 108 2.98 -11.42 7.93
CA LEU A 108 2.39 -10.08 7.94
C LEU A 108 1.23 -9.97 6.94
N PHE A 109 1.38 -10.49 5.71
CA PHE A 109 0.29 -10.49 4.72
C PHE A 109 -0.88 -11.36 5.16
N VAL A 110 -0.61 -12.56 5.71
CA VAL A 110 -1.66 -13.45 6.22
C VAL A 110 -2.37 -12.85 7.44
N ALA A 111 -1.63 -12.18 8.33
CA ALA A 111 -2.18 -11.52 9.51
C ALA A 111 -2.85 -10.16 9.19
N SER A 112 -2.67 -9.62 7.98
CA SER A 112 -3.16 -8.28 7.61
C SER A 112 -4.64 -8.05 7.90
N PRO A 113 -5.58 -9.00 7.71
CA PRO A 113 -6.99 -8.77 8.06
C PRO A 113 -7.20 -8.51 9.56
N ILE A 114 -6.45 -9.22 10.40
CA ILE A 114 -6.51 -9.07 11.86
C ILE A 114 -5.84 -7.74 12.26
N VAL A 115 -4.67 -7.44 11.70
CA VAL A 115 -3.92 -6.22 12.00
C VAL A 115 -4.74 -4.99 11.64
N PHE A 116 -5.25 -4.90 10.41
CA PHE A 116 -6.08 -3.77 9.99
C PHE A 116 -7.37 -3.68 10.79
N TYR A 117 -8.01 -4.80 11.12
CA TYR A 117 -9.18 -4.78 12.00
C TYR A 117 -8.89 -4.12 13.36
N GLN A 118 -7.74 -4.41 13.97
CA GLN A 118 -7.37 -3.77 15.25
C GLN A 118 -6.99 -2.31 15.09
N ILE A 119 -6.27 -1.95 14.01
CA ILE A 119 -5.92 -0.55 13.70
C ILE A 119 -7.19 0.28 13.51
N TRP A 120 -8.12 -0.18 12.68
CA TRP A 120 -9.36 0.54 12.40
C TRP A 120 -10.31 0.59 13.59
N GLN A 121 -10.36 -0.46 14.41
CA GLN A 121 -11.12 -0.40 15.66
C GLN A 121 -10.56 0.61 16.66
N PHE A 122 -9.28 0.91 16.60
CA PHE A 122 -8.64 1.95 17.42
C PHE A 122 -8.89 3.37 16.88
N ILE A 123 -9.03 3.52 15.55
CA ILE A 123 -9.32 4.81 14.89
C ILE A 123 -10.83 5.13 14.91
N ALA A 124 -11.69 4.11 14.80
CA ALA A 124 -13.14 4.23 14.74
C ALA A 124 -13.83 4.99 15.90
N PRO A 125 -13.30 5.05 17.14
CA PRO A 125 -13.88 5.88 18.21
C PRO A 125 -13.89 7.38 17.89
N GLY A 126 -13.03 7.84 16.97
CA GLY A 126 -13.06 9.21 16.44
C GLY A 126 -14.11 9.46 15.34
N LEU A 127 -14.84 8.42 14.94
CA LEU A 127 -15.95 8.47 13.97
C LEU A 127 -17.29 8.48 14.74
N TYR A 128 -18.33 9.10 14.18
CA TYR A 128 -19.65 9.17 14.82
C TYR A 128 -20.15 7.78 15.26
N SER A 129 -20.76 7.69 16.45
CA SER A 129 -21.23 6.46 17.11
C SER A 129 -22.05 5.52 16.20
N HIS A 130 -22.79 6.10 15.25
CA HIS A 130 -23.63 5.39 14.27
C HIS A 130 -22.87 4.88 13.03
N GLU A 131 -21.62 5.30 12.82
CA GLU A 131 -20.77 4.96 11.67
C GLU A 131 -19.68 3.92 12.00
N ARG A 132 -19.61 3.42 13.24
CA ARG A 132 -18.64 2.41 13.69
C ARG A 132 -18.60 1.15 12.79
N ARG A 133 -19.70 0.82 12.10
CA ARG A 133 -19.78 -0.29 11.14
C ARG A 133 -18.90 -0.07 9.90
N TYR A 134 -18.66 1.18 9.49
CA TYR A 134 -17.76 1.48 8.38
C TYR A 134 -16.31 1.12 8.70
N GLY A 135 -15.88 1.24 9.97
CA GLY A 135 -14.52 0.85 10.38
C GLY A 135 -14.17 -0.60 10.05
N ILE A 136 -15.15 -1.52 10.11
CA ILE A 136 -14.93 -2.93 9.74
C ILE A 136 -14.80 -3.10 8.21
N VAL A 137 -15.62 -2.35 7.44
CA VAL A 137 -15.55 -2.37 5.98
C VAL A 137 -14.23 -1.79 5.50
N PHE A 138 -13.78 -0.68 6.09
CA PHE A 138 -12.46 -0.10 5.82
C PHE A 138 -11.32 -1.05 6.18
N ALA A 139 -11.41 -1.76 7.31
CA ALA A 139 -10.42 -2.76 7.69
C ALA A 139 -10.30 -3.90 6.68
N LEU A 140 -11.43 -4.45 6.24
CA LEU A 140 -11.44 -5.50 5.23
C LEU A 140 -10.93 -4.98 3.88
N ALA A 141 -11.37 -3.78 3.48
CA ALA A 141 -10.89 -3.14 2.27
C ALA A 141 -9.37 -2.91 2.32
N SER A 142 -8.83 -2.49 3.46
CA SER A 142 -7.38 -2.31 3.67
C SER A 142 -6.66 -3.63 3.48
N ALA A 143 -7.10 -4.69 4.18
CA ALA A 143 -6.50 -6.01 4.01
C ALA A 143 -6.51 -6.50 2.55
N VAL A 144 -7.60 -6.31 1.82
CA VAL A 144 -7.69 -6.64 0.40
C VAL A 144 -6.73 -5.77 -0.43
N CYS A 145 -6.68 -4.46 -0.18
CA CYS A 145 -5.77 -3.53 -0.85
C CYS A 145 -4.31 -3.88 -0.58
N PHE A 146 -3.91 -4.09 0.67
CA PHE A 146 -2.56 -4.50 1.06
C PHE A 146 -2.11 -5.79 0.37
N ILE A 147 -2.94 -6.83 0.43
CA ILE A 147 -2.66 -8.10 -0.23
C ILE A 147 -2.58 -7.91 -1.75
N SER A 148 -3.50 -7.15 -2.34
CA SER A 148 -3.49 -6.85 -3.78
C SER A 148 -2.25 -6.06 -4.20
N GLY A 149 -1.75 -5.14 -3.37
CA GLY A 149 -0.52 -4.39 -3.62
C GLY A 149 0.73 -5.26 -3.54
N GLY A 150 0.77 -6.17 -2.57
CA GLY A 150 1.84 -7.17 -2.49
C GLY A 150 1.85 -8.12 -3.69
N LEU A 151 0.68 -8.62 -4.10
CA LEU A 151 0.52 -9.44 -5.30
C LEU A 151 0.87 -8.67 -6.58
N PHE A 152 0.44 -7.41 -6.69
CA PHE A 152 0.77 -6.55 -7.82
C PHE A 152 2.28 -6.36 -7.95
N SER A 153 2.97 -6.12 -6.82
CA SER A 153 4.42 -6.00 -6.79
C SER A 153 5.11 -7.29 -7.22
N TYR A 154 4.66 -8.42 -6.67
CA TYR A 154 5.22 -9.73 -6.97
C TYR A 154 5.09 -10.11 -8.45
N GLU A 155 3.92 -9.91 -9.06
CA GLU A 155 3.65 -10.29 -10.44
C GLU A 155 4.14 -9.25 -11.47
N PHE A 156 3.90 -7.96 -11.24
CA PHE A 156 4.12 -6.93 -12.26
C PHE A 156 5.40 -6.11 -12.08
N VAL A 157 5.96 -6.07 -10.86
CA VAL A 157 7.11 -5.19 -10.56
C VAL A 157 8.40 -5.98 -10.43
N LEU A 158 8.40 -7.12 -9.74
CA LEU A 158 9.64 -7.87 -9.49
C LEU A 158 10.31 -8.33 -10.78
N GLU A 159 9.56 -8.90 -11.73
CA GLU A 159 10.11 -9.42 -12.98
C GLU A 159 10.85 -8.34 -13.79
N PRO A 160 10.23 -7.19 -14.13
CA PRO A 160 10.94 -6.11 -14.83
C PRO A 160 12.13 -5.53 -14.05
N VAL A 161 12.02 -5.43 -12.73
CA VAL A 161 13.12 -4.92 -11.89
C VAL A 161 14.32 -5.86 -11.93
N TYR A 162 14.10 -7.17 -11.82
CA TYR A 162 15.18 -8.15 -11.93
C TYR A 162 15.73 -8.24 -13.35
N GLU A 163 14.89 -8.14 -14.38
CA GLU A 163 15.33 -8.09 -15.78
C GLU A 163 16.27 -6.90 -16.01
N PHE A 164 15.89 -5.72 -15.51
CA PHE A 164 16.73 -4.53 -15.58
C PHE A 164 18.03 -4.71 -14.78
N LEU A 165 17.96 -5.14 -13.53
CA LEU A 165 19.13 -5.29 -12.65
C LEU A 165 20.17 -6.26 -13.22
N LEU A 166 19.72 -7.41 -13.70
CA LEU A 166 20.58 -8.42 -14.31
C LEU A 166 21.14 -7.93 -15.63
N GLY A 167 20.31 -7.32 -16.48
CA GLY A 167 20.74 -6.72 -17.75
C GLY A 167 21.81 -5.64 -17.53
N PHE A 168 21.56 -4.72 -16.61
CA PHE A 168 22.49 -3.67 -16.21
C PHE A 168 23.80 -4.26 -15.67
N ALA A 169 23.74 -5.25 -14.79
CA ALA A 169 24.94 -5.90 -14.28
C ALA A 169 25.78 -6.52 -15.41
N THR A 170 25.14 -7.19 -16.38
CA THR A 170 25.86 -7.79 -17.51
C THR A 170 26.45 -6.79 -18.49
N SER A 171 25.69 -5.75 -18.86
CA SER A 171 26.12 -4.78 -19.86
C SER A 171 27.32 -3.96 -19.37
N ASN A 172 27.27 -3.48 -18.13
CA ASN A 172 28.38 -2.70 -17.56
C ASN A 172 29.64 -3.55 -17.38
N LEU A 173 29.49 -4.83 -17.02
CA LEU A 173 30.62 -5.74 -16.91
C LEU A 173 31.24 -6.06 -18.28
N ALA A 174 30.43 -6.19 -19.33
CA ALA A 174 30.91 -6.37 -20.70
C ALA A 174 31.69 -5.13 -21.19
N GLU A 175 31.18 -3.92 -20.92
CA GLU A 175 31.88 -2.67 -21.25
C GLU A 175 33.22 -2.53 -20.49
N MET A 176 33.24 -2.87 -19.19
CA MET A 176 34.47 -2.86 -18.40
C MET A 176 35.48 -3.92 -18.86
N ALA A 177 35.00 -5.10 -19.26
CA ALA A 177 35.81 -6.17 -19.82
C ALA A 177 36.51 -5.73 -21.12
N GLU A 178 35.78 -5.07 -22.02
CA GLU A 178 36.31 -4.52 -23.27
C GLU A 178 37.38 -3.45 -23.02
N LEU A 179 37.14 -2.52 -22.10
CA LEU A 179 38.07 -1.43 -21.76
C LEU A 179 39.34 -1.90 -21.06
N THR A 180 39.26 -2.95 -20.24
CA THR A 180 40.41 -3.48 -19.48
C THR A 180 41.18 -4.54 -20.25
N GLY A 181 40.72 -4.92 -21.45
CA GLY A 181 41.22 -6.10 -22.17
C GLY A 181 40.98 -7.42 -21.43
N ALA A 182 40.17 -7.38 -20.36
CA ALA A 182 39.80 -8.54 -19.57
C ALA A 182 38.63 -9.23 -20.27
N GLY A 183 38.91 -10.12 -21.21
CA GLY A 183 37.87 -10.85 -21.94
C GLY A 183 36.85 -11.49 -20.99
N ALA A 184 35.56 -11.28 -21.28
CA ALA A 184 34.45 -11.92 -20.60
C ALA A 184 34.41 -13.40 -20.98
N GLY A 185 35.23 -14.23 -20.32
CA GLY A 185 35.33 -15.65 -20.64
C GLY A 185 35.66 -16.51 -19.42
N ALA A 186 34.86 -17.55 -19.22
CA ALA A 186 35.01 -18.56 -18.18
C ALA A 186 36.41 -19.24 -18.24
N GLY A 187 37.05 -19.38 -17.08
CA GLY A 187 38.49 -19.64 -16.99
C GLY A 187 38.98 -21.04 -17.38
N ALA A 188 40.28 -21.13 -17.72
CA ALA A 188 41.22 -22.18 -17.32
C ALA A 188 42.56 -22.01 -18.07
N GLY A 189 43.66 -21.79 -17.34
CA GLY A 189 45.01 -21.84 -17.91
C GLY A 189 46.05 -21.14 -17.04
N ALA A 190 47.07 -21.88 -16.61
CA ALA A 190 48.16 -21.36 -15.80
C ALA A 190 48.94 -20.26 -16.55
N GLY A 191 48.89 -19.03 -16.05
CA GLY A 191 49.73 -17.92 -16.48
C GLY A 191 48.96 -16.78 -17.14
N ALA A 192 49.06 -15.60 -16.52
CA ALA A 192 48.52 -14.29 -16.91
C ALA A 192 47.02 -14.06 -16.65
N ALA A 193 46.72 -13.33 -15.58
CA ALA A 193 45.40 -12.78 -15.29
C ALA A 193 44.97 -11.76 -16.36
N PRO A 194 43.66 -11.67 -16.62
CA PRO A 194 42.99 -10.42 -16.28
C PRO A 194 41.72 -10.69 -15.45
N VAL A 195 41.30 -9.71 -14.64
CA VAL A 195 40.24 -9.86 -13.63
C VAL A 195 38.92 -10.26 -14.27
N GLY A 196 38.57 -11.55 -14.21
CA GLY A 196 37.26 -12.04 -14.64
C GLY A 196 36.19 -11.58 -13.66
N LEU A 197 35.49 -10.50 -14.00
CA LEU A 197 34.38 -9.99 -13.20
C LEU A 197 33.14 -10.86 -13.47
N LYS A 198 32.90 -11.84 -12.60
CA LYS A 198 31.65 -12.61 -12.58
C LYS A 198 30.68 -11.95 -11.61
N PRO A 199 29.50 -11.49 -12.05
CA PRO A 199 28.48 -11.00 -11.14
C PRO A 199 27.99 -12.15 -10.25
N LEU A 200 28.26 -12.06 -8.94
CA LEU A 200 27.78 -13.02 -7.95
C LEU A 200 26.45 -12.51 -7.39
N LEU A 201 25.34 -13.11 -7.82
CA LEU A 201 24.04 -12.83 -7.23
C LEU A 201 23.82 -13.71 -5.99
N THR A 202 23.62 -13.06 -4.84
CA THR A 202 23.34 -13.76 -3.58
C THR A 202 21.84 -13.90 -3.34
N ILE A 203 21.44 -14.99 -2.69
CA ILE A 203 20.02 -15.22 -2.32
C ILE A 203 19.53 -14.14 -1.37
N GLN A 204 20.39 -13.67 -0.47
CA GLN A 204 20.02 -12.67 0.52
C GLN A 204 19.68 -11.33 -0.11
N GLU A 205 20.49 -10.84 -1.05
CA GLU A 205 20.23 -9.59 -1.78
C GLU A 205 18.92 -9.69 -2.55
N TYR A 206 18.75 -10.79 -3.30
CA TYR A 206 17.53 -11.09 -4.04
C TYR A 206 16.30 -11.03 -3.15
N LEU A 207 16.27 -11.83 -2.08
CA LEU A 207 15.13 -11.88 -1.16
C LEU A 207 14.93 -10.54 -0.46
N SER A 208 15.99 -9.84 -0.08
CA SER A 208 15.88 -8.55 0.61
C SER A 208 15.23 -7.49 -0.26
N LEU A 209 15.57 -7.45 -1.56
CA LEU A 209 14.94 -6.57 -2.53
C LEU A 209 13.47 -6.96 -2.71
N ALA A 210 13.18 -8.23 -2.98
CA ALA A 210 11.80 -8.70 -3.17
C ALA A 210 10.89 -8.29 -2.01
N ARG A 211 11.33 -8.56 -0.77
CA ARG A 211 10.56 -8.25 0.44
C ARG A 211 10.31 -6.75 0.61
N ARG A 212 11.32 -5.91 0.35
CA ARG A 212 11.19 -4.45 0.43
C ARG A 212 10.19 -3.93 -0.58
N LEU A 213 10.24 -4.41 -1.82
CA LEU A 213 9.32 -3.99 -2.88
C LEU A 213 7.89 -4.48 -2.62
N ILE A 214 7.70 -5.75 -2.26
CA ILE A 214 6.38 -6.31 -1.94
C ILE A 214 5.72 -5.54 -0.79
N LEU A 215 6.48 -5.24 0.28
CA LEU A 215 5.97 -4.47 1.39
C LEU A 215 5.65 -3.03 0.99
N ALA A 216 6.56 -2.36 0.27
CA ALA A 216 6.38 -0.97 -0.13
C ALA A 216 5.10 -0.79 -0.96
N PHE A 217 4.87 -1.66 -1.94
CA PHE A 217 3.64 -1.62 -2.72
C PHE A 217 2.40 -2.03 -1.94
N GLY A 218 2.49 -3.00 -1.03
CA GLY A 218 1.40 -3.31 -0.09
C GLY A 218 0.96 -2.06 0.68
N LEU A 219 1.91 -1.29 1.21
CA LEU A 219 1.64 -0.03 1.91
C LEU A 219 1.16 1.09 0.98
N VAL A 220 1.70 1.21 -0.23
CA VAL A 220 1.27 2.22 -1.21
C VAL A 220 -0.18 1.98 -1.64
N PHE A 221 -0.60 0.71 -1.74
CA PHE A 221 -1.99 0.37 -2.07
C PHE A 221 -2.99 0.73 -0.95
N GLU A 222 -2.52 1.09 0.24
CA GLU A 222 -3.37 1.67 1.29
C GLU A 222 -3.67 3.16 1.07
N LEU A 223 -2.89 3.86 0.25
CA LEU A 223 -3.07 5.29 0.02
C LEU A 223 -4.49 5.66 -0.45
N PRO A 224 -5.12 4.93 -1.40
CA PRO A 224 -6.49 5.21 -1.80
C PRO A 224 -7.48 5.14 -0.65
N LEU A 225 -7.33 4.18 0.26
CA LEU A 225 -8.21 4.01 1.40
C LEU A 225 -7.94 5.04 2.48
N LEU A 226 -6.67 5.30 2.80
CA LEU A 226 -6.28 6.33 3.76
C LEU A 226 -6.79 7.71 3.33
N ILE A 227 -6.58 8.10 2.07
CA ILE A 227 -7.04 9.39 1.55
C ILE A 227 -8.57 9.46 1.51
N SER A 228 -9.24 8.36 1.11
CA SER A 228 -10.71 8.29 1.12
C SER A 228 -11.27 8.45 2.53
N PHE A 229 -10.63 7.87 3.54
CA PHE A 229 -10.98 8.04 4.93
C PHE A 229 -10.74 9.46 5.44
N LEU A 230 -9.59 10.05 5.13
CA LEU A 230 -9.31 11.46 5.46
C LEU A 230 -10.33 12.41 4.82
N ALA A 231 -10.78 12.11 3.60
CA ALA A 231 -11.84 12.85 2.93
C ALA A 231 -13.22 12.62 3.59
N LEU A 232 -13.50 11.42 4.08
CA LEU A 232 -14.75 11.09 4.78
C LEU A 232 -14.92 11.94 6.05
N ILE A 233 -13.87 12.08 6.84
CA ILE A 233 -13.87 12.91 8.07
C ILE A 233 -13.71 14.41 7.79
N GLY A 234 -13.59 14.81 6.52
CA GLY A 234 -13.44 16.22 6.13
C GLY A 234 -12.06 16.83 6.40
N ALA A 235 -11.07 16.03 6.82
CA ALA A 235 -9.70 16.50 7.05
C ALA A 235 -9.01 16.93 5.75
N VAL A 236 -9.42 16.35 4.61
CA VAL A 236 -8.84 16.64 3.30
C VAL A 236 -9.93 16.89 2.26
N THR A 237 -9.77 17.93 1.46
CA THR A 237 -10.67 18.26 0.35
C THR A 237 -10.14 17.74 -0.98
N HIS A 238 -11.04 17.36 -1.90
CA HIS A 238 -10.67 16.94 -3.25
C HIS A 238 -9.86 18.03 -3.99
N ARG A 239 -10.18 19.31 -3.77
CA ARG A 239 -9.43 20.46 -4.34
C ARG A 239 -8.01 20.56 -3.77
N GLY A 240 -7.83 20.28 -2.49
CA GLY A 240 -6.52 20.24 -1.83
C GLY A 240 -5.63 19.15 -2.42
N LEU A 241 -6.18 17.95 -2.60
CA LEU A 241 -5.46 16.82 -3.22
C LEU A 241 -5.04 17.12 -4.67
N LEU A 242 -5.93 17.71 -5.48
CA LEU A 242 -5.60 18.10 -6.85
C LEU A 242 -4.47 19.13 -6.91
N LYS A 243 -4.43 20.10 -5.98
CA LYS A 243 -3.32 21.07 -5.88
C LYS A 243 -2.02 20.39 -5.46
N PHE A 244 -2.10 19.40 -4.57
CA PHE A 244 -0.94 18.62 -4.09
C PHE A 244 -0.43 17.60 -5.11
N ASN A 245 -1.21 17.25 -6.14
CA ASN A 245 -0.84 16.22 -7.13
C ASN A 245 0.55 16.44 -7.76
N ARG A 246 0.94 17.70 -8.03
CA ARG A 246 2.28 18.00 -8.56
C ARG A 246 3.42 17.59 -7.61
N TRP A 247 3.20 17.75 -6.31
CA TRP A 247 4.16 17.35 -5.27
C TRP A 247 4.16 15.84 -5.09
N TRP A 248 2.98 15.21 -5.19
CA TRP A 248 2.87 13.76 -5.15
C TRP A 248 3.62 13.08 -6.29
N ILE A 249 3.58 13.63 -7.50
CA ILE A 249 4.34 13.10 -8.64
C ILE A 249 5.84 13.10 -8.29
N VAL A 250 6.39 14.23 -7.84
CA VAL A 250 7.79 14.32 -7.43
C VAL A 250 8.10 13.32 -6.30
N LEU A 251 7.24 13.24 -5.28
CA LEU A 251 7.42 12.31 -4.17
C LEU A 251 7.42 10.84 -4.63
N SER A 252 6.59 10.49 -5.62
CA SER A 252 6.53 9.13 -6.19
C SER A 252 7.84 8.76 -6.89
N PHE A 253 8.45 9.71 -7.60
CA PHE A 253 9.77 9.54 -8.20
C PHE A 253 10.88 9.43 -7.16
N VAL A 254 10.79 10.17 -6.05
CA VAL A 254 11.73 10.08 -4.92
C VAL A 254 11.63 8.71 -4.24
N ILE A 255 10.40 8.24 -3.95
CA ILE A 255 10.16 6.92 -3.36
C ILE A 255 10.69 5.82 -4.28
N SER A 256 10.47 5.93 -5.59
CA SER A 256 10.98 4.98 -6.57
C SER A 256 12.50 4.94 -6.58
N ALA A 257 13.17 6.10 -6.58
CA ALA A 257 14.63 6.19 -6.51
C ALA A 257 15.25 5.67 -5.20
N MET A 258 14.46 5.58 -4.12
CA MET A 258 14.91 4.95 -2.87
C MET A 258 14.74 3.42 -2.88
N LEU A 259 13.80 2.90 -3.68
CA LEU A 259 13.44 1.49 -3.71
C LEU A 259 14.18 0.72 -4.81
N THR A 260 14.39 1.33 -5.97
CA THR A 260 15.20 0.80 -7.07
C THR A 260 16.45 1.64 -7.29
N PRO A 261 17.45 1.11 -8.00
CA PRO A 261 18.57 1.93 -8.45
C PRO A 261 18.08 3.16 -9.23
N PRO A 262 18.88 4.24 -9.29
CA PRO A 262 18.53 5.46 -10.00
C PRO A 262 18.67 5.27 -11.51
N ASP A 263 17.79 4.48 -12.12
CA ASP A 263 17.66 4.31 -13.57
C ASP A 263 16.28 4.78 -14.06
N LEU A 264 16.24 5.40 -15.24
CA LEU A 264 15.04 6.06 -15.75
C LEU A 264 13.89 5.06 -15.98
N PHE A 265 14.19 3.85 -16.44
CA PHE A 265 13.16 2.89 -16.84
C PHE A 265 12.46 2.29 -15.61
N SER A 266 13.21 1.71 -14.68
CA SER A 266 12.66 1.12 -13.46
C SER A 266 12.04 2.20 -12.57
N GLN A 267 12.61 3.41 -12.53
CA GLN A 267 12.06 4.50 -11.74
C GLN A 267 10.70 4.96 -12.29
N VAL A 268 10.53 5.08 -13.60
CA VAL A 268 9.23 5.41 -14.21
C VAL A 268 8.24 4.26 -14.04
N LEU A 269 8.69 3.02 -14.22
CA LEU A 269 7.87 1.81 -14.04
C LEU A 269 7.31 1.71 -12.62
N MET A 270 8.11 2.06 -11.61
CA MET A 270 7.66 2.10 -10.21
C MET A 270 6.82 3.33 -9.89
N ALA A 271 7.22 4.51 -10.35
CA ALA A 271 6.51 5.75 -10.06
C ALA A 271 5.11 5.77 -10.68
N GLY A 272 4.93 5.12 -11.84
CA GLY A 272 3.67 5.04 -12.57
C GLY A 272 2.51 4.55 -11.70
N PRO A 273 2.57 3.33 -11.14
CA PRO A 273 1.55 2.81 -10.22
C PRO A 273 1.29 3.73 -9.02
N LEU A 274 2.32 4.32 -8.42
CA LEU A 274 2.18 5.25 -7.28
C LEU A 274 1.35 6.50 -7.65
N VAL A 275 1.61 7.06 -8.83
CA VAL A 275 0.88 8.23 -9.34
C VAL A 275 -0.55 7.85 -9.70
N VAL A 276 -0.75 6.70 -10.36
CA VAL A 276 -2.09 6.21 -10.75
C VAL A 276 -2.96 5.98 -9.52
N LEU A 277 -2.43 5.31 -8.50
CA LEU A 277 -3.17 5.03 -7.26
C LEU A 277 -3.55 6.31 -6.52
N TYR A 278 -2.68 7.31 -6.52
CA TYR A 278 -3.02 8.61 -5.94
C TYR A 278 -4.11 9.33 -6.73
N ASN A 279 -4.06 9.33 -8.07
CA ASN A 279 -5.15 9.92 -8.86
C ASN A 279 -6.47 9.16 -8.66
N LEU A 280 -6.42 7.83 -8.53
CA LEU A 280 -7.58 7.01 -8.16
C LEU A 280 -8.15 7.42 -6.79
N SER A 281 -7.28 7.71 -5.82
CA SER A 281 -7.69 8.18 -4.49
C SER A 281 -8.43 9.51 -4.53
N ILE A 282 -8.03 10.43 -5.42
CA ILE A 282 -8.72 11.72 -5.62
C ILE A 282 -10.13 11.47 -6.16
N GLY A 283 -10.28 10.54 -7.11
CA GLY A 283 -11.58 10.15 -7.66
C GLY A 283 -12.51 9.58 -6.59
N LEU A 284 -12.01 8.67 -5.75
CA LEU A 284 -12.77 8.11 -4.62
C LEU A 284 -13.19 9.19 -3.62
N ALA A 285 -12.26 10.08 -3.24
CA ALA A 285 -12.55 11.21 -2.35
C ALA A 285 -13.63 12.14 -2.93
N TRP A 286 -13.60 12.41 -4.23
CA TRP A 286 -14.63 13.20 -4.91
C TRP A 286 -16.00 12.51 -4.89
N ILE A 287 -16.06 11.21 -5.14
CA ILE A 287 -17.33 10.44 -5.10
C ILE A 287 -17.94 10.47 -3.69
N ILE A 288 -17.11 10.27 -2.65
CA ILE A 288 -17.57 10.24 -1.26
C ILE A 288 -18.09 11.62 -0.83
N THR A 289 -17.33 12.68 -1.07
CA THR A 289 -17.70 14.05 -0.68
C THR A 289 -18.97 14.52 -1.40
N THR A 290 -19.08 14.26 -2.71
CA THR A 290 -20.28 14.63 -3.50
C THR A 290 -21.54 13.90 -3.03
N ARG A 291 -21.42 12.62 -2.61
CA ARG A 291 -22.57 11.85 -2.10
C ARG A 291 -23.08 12.39 -0.77
N ARG A 292 -22.18 12.85 0.10
CA ARG A 292 -22.53 13.43 1.40
C ARG A 292 -23.29 14.75 1.23
N GLU A 293 -22.77 15.66 0.40
CA GLU A 293 -23.41 16.94 0.09
C GLU A 293 -24.83 16.74 -0.48
N ARG A 294 -25.02 15.77 -1.38
CA ARG A 294 -26.34 15.44 -1.95
C ARG A 294 -27.32 14.89 -0.90
N ARG A 295 -26.84 14.09 0.05
CA ARG A 295 -27.68 13.52 1.11
C ARG A 295 -28.10 14.60 2.11
N GLU A 296 -27.17 15.46 2.52
CA GLU A 296 -27.46 16.61 3.37
C GLU A 296 -28.45 17.57 2.69
N ALA A 297 -28.25 17.90 1.41
CA ALA A 297 -29.18 18.74 0.65
C ALA A 297 -30.59 18.13 0.51
N ALA A 298 -30.70 16.80 0.38
CA ALA A 298 -31.98 16.11 0.34
C ALA A 298 -32.72 16.14 1.69
N LEU A 299 -31.99 16.06 2.81
CA LEU A 299 -32.56 16.17 4.15
C LEU A 299 -33.08 17.59 4.42
N ILE A 300 -32.29 18.62 4.10
CA ILE A 300 -32.71 20.03 4.24
C ILE A 300 -33.98 20.28 3.42
N ARG A 301 -34.03 19.80 2.17
CA ARG A 301 -35.23 19.92 1.33
C ARG A 301 -36.46 19.23 1.93
N GLN A 302 -36.28 18.07 2.56
CA GLN A 302 -37.37 17.37 3.24
C GLN A 302 -37.85 18.12 4.49
N GLU A 303 -36.93 18.71 5.26
CA GLU A 303 -37.27 19.55 6.41
C GLU A 303 -38.03 20.80 5.99
N ASP A 304 -37.58 21.48 4.92
CA ASP A 304 -38.26 22.65 4.34
C ASP A 304 -39.67 22.28 3.83
N GLU A 305 -39.81 21.16 3.12
CA GLU A 305 -41.11 20.66 2.62
C GLU A 305 -42.05 20.25 3.78
N ALA A 306 -41.52 19.67 4.85
CA ALA A 306 -42.28 19.32 6.05
C ALA A 306 -42.73 20.57 6.82
N ALA A 307 -41.85 21.57 6.96
CA ALA A 307 -42.16 22.85 7.58
C ALA A 307 -43.25 23.60 6.81
N ALA A 308 -43.15 23.66 5.47
CA ALA A 308 -44.16 24.28 4.61
C ALA A 308 -45.54 23.60 4.72
N LYS A 309 -45.58 22.26 4.80
CA LYS A 309 -46.82 21.52 5.03
C LYS A 309 -47.43 21.78 6.41
N ALA A 310 -46.60 21.87 7.45
CA ALA A 310 -47.06 22.18 8.80
C ALA A 310 -47.65 23.59 8.90
N GLU A 311 -47.02 24.58 8.26
CA GLU A 311 -47.52 25.96 8.21
C GLU A 311 -48.84 26.07 7.44
N ALA A 312 -48.96 25.39 6.30
CA ALA A 312 -50.22 25.31 5.55
C ALA A 312 -51.35 24.67 6.37
N ALA A 313 -51.06 23.59 7.11
CA ALA A 313 -52.04 22.93 7.98
C ALA A 313 -52.47 23.81 9.16
N ALA A 314 -51.55 24.55 9.78
CA ALA A 314 -51.85 25.49 10.86
C ALA A 314 -52.69 26.68 10.38
N THR A 315 -52.43 27.17 9.16
CA THR A 315 -53.20 28.26 8.54
C THR A 315 -54.62 27.81 8.19
N ALA A 316 -54.77 26.58 7.69
CA ALA A 316 -56.08 25.98 7.41
C ALA A 316 -56.90 25.76 8.70
N ALA A 317 -56.28 25.26 9.78
CA ALA A 317 -56.95 25.07 11.07
C ALA A 317 -57.42 26.39 11.71
N LYS A 318 -56.65 27.47 11.53
CA LYS A 318 -57.05 28.82 11.99
C LYS A 318 -58.24 29.37 11.20
N SER A 319 -58.35 29.03 9.91
CA SER A 319 -59.48 29.47 9.07
C SER A 319 -60.78 28.70 9.34
N SER A 320 -60.73 27.52 9.97
CA SER A 320 -61.91 26.74 10.34
C SER A 320 -62.51 27.11 11.71
N ASP A 321 -61.73 27.70 12.60
CA ASP A 321 -62.19 28.14 13.94
C ASP A 321 -62.87 29.53 13.93
N ASP A 322 -62.71 30.31 12.85
CA ASP A 322 -63.32 31.63 12.64
C ASP A 322 -64.62 31.59 11.78
N ALA A 323 -65.15 30.39 11.51
CA ALA A 323 -66.43 30.25 10.81
C ALA A 323 -67.61 30.47 11.80
N PRO A 324 -68.52 31.44 11.53
CA PRO A 324 -69.60 31.85 12.45
C PRO A 324 -70.72 30.82 12.64
#